data_AF-A0A0C3PEH9-F1
#
_entry.id   AF-A0A0C3PEH9-F1
#
_cell.length_a   1.000
_cell.length_b   1.000
_cell.length_c   1.000
_cell.angle_alpha   90.00
_cell.angle_beta   90.00
_cell.angle_gamma   90.00
#
_symmetry.space_group_name_H-M   'P 1'
#
loop_
_entity.id
_entity.type
_entity.pdbx_description
1 polymer ?
#
loop_
_entity_poly.entity_id
_entity_poly.type
_entity_poly.pdbx_seq_one_letter_code
_entity_poly.pdbx_strand_id
1 'polypeptide(L)'
;MSSVIVDDTDLSQLAYTSPPSWVREGAPPEYNSTTHGTGRVGSTVTFTFNGTSVGVFGSVSQSTPTKNITTVSTYQVDGASTVTYTAPVSLTSHLTHQQFFQSAKLQDGQHSLLITVTQADDSAKYWLDYLVYIPGSSTTSSSTPSSPPSASLSSDPAASPSLSPDSSGTSHSGVSGGIIAAAVLVSVSAILLLFVSALWWRKRRARSQALARGQFEVEGEIQARSWLFRQLI
;
A
#
# COMPACT_ATOMS: atom_id res chain seq x y z
N MET A 1 10.76 -21.20 0.86
CA MET A 1 9.57 -20.79 1.64
C MET A 1 8.99 -19.58 0.95
N SER A 2 7.70 -19.58 0.61
CA SER A 2 7.04 -18.40 0.03
C SER A 2 6.75 -17.39 1.13
N SER A 3 6.84 -16.10 0.80
CA SER A 3 6.40 -15.01 1.66
C SER A 3 5.12 -14.39 1.12
N VAL A 4 4.39 -13.71 1.99
CA VAL A 4 3.22 -12.91 1.66
C VAL A 4 3.53 -11.45 1.96
N ILE A 5 3.18 -10.57 1.03
CA ILE A 5 3.31 -9.12 1.18
C ILE A 5 1.96 -8.56 1.58
N VAL A 6 1.94 -7.69 2.59
CA VAL A 6 0.77 -6.93 3.04
C VAL A 6 1.06 -5.45 2.77
N ASP A 7 0.30 -4.87 1.86
CA ASP A 7 0.41 -3.48 1.42
C ASP A 7 -0.04 -2.52 2.54
N ASP A 8 0.59 -1.34 2.65
CA ASP A 8 0.20 -0.31 3.62
C ASP A 8 -1.26 0.16 3.47
N THR A 9 -1.88 -0.05 2.31
CA THR A 9 -3.28 0.33 2.08
C THR A 9 -4.29 -0.77 2.44
N ASP A 10 -3.83 -1.96 2.87
CA ASP A 10 -4.70 -3.06 3.27
C ASP A 10 -5.25 -2.87 4.70
N LEU A 11 -6.27 -2.02 4.80
CA LEU A 11 -6.97 -1.73 6.06
C LEU A 11 -7.78 -2.92 6.62
N SER A 12 -7.89 -4.03 5.88
CA SER A 12 -8.48 -5.26 6.41
C SER A 12 -7.51 -6.03 7.30
N GLN A 13 -6.21 -5.80 7.12
CA GLN A 13 -5.14 -6.45 7.88
C GLN A 13 -4.39 -5.48 8.80
N LEU A 14 -4.29 -4.20 8.41
CA LEU A 14 -3.56 -3.17 9.14
C LEU A 14 -4.53 -2.21 9.84
N ALA A 15 -4.37 -2.07 11.15
CA ALA A 15 -5.11 -1.10 11.94
C ALA A 15 -4.20 0.04 12.41
N TYR A 16 -4.56 1.26 12.01
CA TYR A 16 -3.86 2.50 12.34
C TYR A 16 -4.64 3.29 13.41
N THR A 17 -3.95 3.93 14.36
CA THR A 17 -4.60 4.77 15.38
C THR A 17 -5.33 6.00 14.80
N SER A 18 -6.48 6.38 15.36
CA SER A 18 -7.35 7.52 14.92
C SER A 18 -7.48 8.63 15.99
N PRO A 19 -7.77 9.95 15.71
CA PRO A 19 -7.61 10.77 14.48
C PRO A 19 -7.08 12.25 14.70
N PRO A 20 -6.67 13.02 13.65
CA PRO A 20 -5.98 12.64 12.42
C PRO A 20 -4.45 12.64 12.65
N SER A 21 -3.80 11.50 12.43
CA SER A 21 -2.33 11.38 12.56
C SER A 21 -1.67 10.80 11.32
N TRP A 22 -2.42 10.04 10.51
CA TRP A 22 -1.90 9.33 9.35
C TRP A 22 -2.28 10.01 8.04
N VAL A 23 -1.30 10.11 7.14
CA VAL A 23 -1.43 10.60 5.77
C VAL A 23 -1.00 9.51 4.81
N ARG A 24 -1.63 9.47 3.64
CA ARG A 24 -1.27 8.56 2.56
C ARG A 24 -0.57 9.33 1.44
N GLU A 25 0.60 8.87 1.06
CA GLU A 25 1.39 9.39 -0.06
C GLU A 25 1.91 8.21 -0.90
N GLY A 26 3.04 8.39 -1.59
CA GLY A 26 3.72 7.38 -2.39
C GLY A 26 4.26 7.91 -3.72
N ALA A 27 5.24 7.22 -4.26
CA ALA A 27 5.86 7.48 -5.56
C ALA A 27 6.19 6.14 -6.26
N PRO A 28 6.55 6.14 -7.55
CA PRO A 28 6.81 4.90 -8.30
C PRO A 28 7.81 3.92 -7.67
N PRO A 29 8.85 4.36 -6.92
CA PRO A 29 9.79 3.44 -6.27
C PRO A 29 9.29 2.81 -4.97
N GLU A 30 8.09 3.10 -4.47
CA GLU A 30 7.47 2.37 -3.35
C GLU A 30 6.59 1.22 -3.83
N TYR A 31 6.32 0.24 -2.96
CA TYR A 31 5.45 -0.88 -3.30
C TYR A 31 4.04 -0.36 -3.61
N ASN A 32 3.49 -0.79 -4.74
CA ASN A 32 2.24 -0.25 -5.31
C ASN A 32 2.15 1.30 -5.40
N SER A 33 3.29 1.97 -5.33
CA SER A 33 3.37 3.44 -5.30
C SER A 33 2.58 4.09 -4.17
N THR A 34 2.50 3.43 -3.01
CA THR A 34 1.79 3.90 -1.82
C THR A 34 2.67 3.91 -0.59
N THR A 35 2.39 4.83 0.34
CA THR A 35 2.91 4.78 1.71
C THR A 35 1.90 5.40 2.67
N HIS A 36 1.90 4.92 3.91
CA HIS A 36 1.18 5.52 5.03
C HIS A 36 2.16 6.08 6.04
N GLY A 37 2.02 7.36 6.36
CA GLY A 37 2.94 8.03 7.25
C GLY A 37 2.31 8.92 8.28
N THR A 38 3.08 9.24 9.31
CA THR A 38 2.67 10.06 10.44
C THR A 38 3.85 10.84 10.99
N GLY A 39 3.59 12.10 11.34
CA GLY A 39 4.52 12.93 12.12
C GLY A 39 4.17 12.93 13.61
N ARG A 40 3.23 12.11 14.06
CA ARG A 40 2.69 12.18 15.42
C ARG A 40 3.27 11.06 16.29
N VAL A 41 4.06 11.45 17.29
CA VAL A 41 4.56 10.55 18.34
C VAL A 41 3.38 9.86 19.05
N GLY A 42 3.53 8.57 19.32
CA GLY A 42 2.52 7.70 19.91
C GLY A 42 1.54 7.10 18.90
N SER A 43 1.64 7.41 17.61
CA SER A 43 0.86 6.71 16.58
C SER A 43 1.28 5.25 16.51
N THR A 44 0.32 4.34 16.34
CA THR A 44 0.61 2.91 16.23
C THR A 44 -0.03 2.27 15.00
N VAL A 45 0.57 1.16 14.58
CA VAL A 45 0.01 0.21 13.61
C VAL A 45 0.00 -1.17 14.24
N THR A 46 -1.11 -1.88 14.16
CA THR A 46 -1.20 -3.28 14.58
C THR A 46 -1.48 -4.19 13.39
N PHE A 47 -0.81 -5.33 13.37
CA PHE A 47 -0.93 -6.35 12.33
C PHE A 47 -0.96 -7.75 12.95
N THR A 48 -1.97 -8.55 12.62
CA THR A 48 -2.08 -9.95 13.06
C THR A 48 -1.83 -10.87 11.87
N PHE A 49 -0.95 -11.85 12.05
CA PHE A 49 -0.60 -12.82 11.00
C PHE A 49 -0.50 -14.23 11.56
N ASN A 50 -0.61 -15.23 10.69
CA ASN A 50 -0.36 -16.63 11.03
C ASN A 50 0.89 -17.10 10.27
N GLY A 51 2.00 -17.30 10.98
CA GLY A 51 3.29 -17.50 10.35
C GLY A 51 4.46 -17.71 11.30
N THR A 52 5.65 -17.69 10.73
CA THR A 52 6.91 -17.98 11.46
C THR A 52 7.91 -16.82 11.42
N SER A 53 7.58 -15.72 10.75
CA SER A 53 8.44 -14.55 10.60
C SER A 53 7.64 -13.36 10.08
N VAL A 54 7.99 -12.15 10.49
CA VAL A 54 7.47 -10.88 9.94
C VAL A 54 8.59 -9.85 9.81
N GLY A 55 8.60 -9.13 8.70
CA GLY A 55 9.46 -7.98 8.43
C GLY A 55 8.62 -6.75 8.07
N VAL A 56 9.14 -5.57 8.40
CA VAL A 56 8.50 -4.28 8.13
C VAL A 56 9.41 -3.44 7.25
N PHE A 57 8.85 -2.91 6.18
CA PHE A 57 9.55 -2.13 5.17
C PHE A 57 8.87 -0.78 4.99
N GLY A 58 9.69 0.23 4.75
CA GLY A 58 9.20 1.59 4.61
C GLY A 58 10.14 2.48 3.84
N SER A 59 9.80 3.76 3.85
CA SER A 59 10.55 4.80 3.18
C SER A 59 11.20 5.75 4.19
N VAL A 60 12.42 6.17 3.91
CA VAL A 60 13.13 7.18 4.70
C VAL A 60 13.34 8.41 3.84
N SER A 61 12.68 9.50 4.21
CA SER A 61 12.81 10.77 3.52
C SER A 61 14.23 11.32 3.61
N GLN A 62 14.65 12.02 2.56
CA GLN A 62 15.89 12.77 2.55
C GLN A 62 15.96 13.70 3.77
N SER A 63 17.06 13.66 4.53
CA SER A 63 17.30 14.59 5.63
C SER A 63 18.11 15.79 5.14
N THR A 64 17.63 16.99 5.43
CA THR A 64 18.41 18.22 5.21
C THR A 64 19.26 18.51 6.46
N PRO A 65 20.48 19.05 6.33
CA PRO A 65 21.35 19.36 7.48
C PRO A 65 20.73 20.28 8.54
N THR A 66 19.64 20.97 8.20
CA THR A 66 18.89 21.88 9.06
C THR A 66 17.79 21.21 9.88
N LYS A 67 17.51 19.92 9.67
CA LYS A 67 16.49 19.16 10.41
C LYS A 67 17.16 18.29 11.48
N ASN A 68 16.87 18.60 12.75
CA ASN A 68 17.45 17.92 13.92
C ASN A 68 16.61 16.73 14.42
N ILE A 69 15.55 16.36 13.70
CA ILE A 69 14.67 15.25 14.09
C ILE A 69 14.99 14.04 13.22
N THR A 70 15.24 12.91 13.89
CA THR A 70 15.37 11.60 13.27
C THR A 70 14.14 10.79 13.61
N THR A 71 13.53 10.17 12.60
CA THR A 71 12.39 9.27 12.83
C THR A 71 12.84 8.05 13.62
N VAL A 72 12.17 7.77 14.74
CA VAL A 72 12.36 6.58 15.57
C VAL A 72 11.04 5.83 15.68
N SER A 73 11.11 4.54 15.45
CA SER A 73 9.98 3.61 15.55
C SER A 73 10.39 2.40 16.35
N THR A 74 9.40 1.75 16.95
CA THR A 74 9.61 0.55 17.74
C THR A 74 8.66 -0.57 17.35
N TYR A 75 9.12 -1.80 17.52
CA TYR A 75 8.47 -3.02 17.04
C TYR A 75 8.40 -4.04 18.17
N GLN A 76 7.21 -4.58 18.39
CA GLN A 76 6.94 -5.57 19.42
C GLN A 76 6.08 -6.69 18.83
N VAL A 77 6.55 -7.93 18.94
CA VAL A 77 5.80 -9.13 18.55
C VAL A 77 5.32 -9.82 19.82
N ASP A 78 4.02 -10.12 19.91
CA ASP A 78 3.36 -10.85 21.01
C ASP A 78 3.64 -10.29 22.42
N GLY A 79 3.81 -8.97 22.55
CA GLY A 79 4.12 -8.35 23.84
C GLY A 79 5.55 -8.58 24.35
N ALA A 80 6.44 -9.14 23.53
CA ALA A 80 7.85 -9.35 23.87
C ALA A 80 8.64 -8.02 23.99
N SER A 81 9.95 -8.11 24.28
CA SER A 81 10.81 -6.92 24.32
C SER A 81 10.81 -6.17 22.99
N THR A 82 10.73 -4.85 23.09
CA THR A 82 10.66 -3.94 21.95
C THR A 82 12.01 -3.79 21.25
N VAL A 83 12.00 -3.84 19.91
CA VAL A 83 13.16 -3.52 19.06
C VAL A 83 12.99 -2.11 18.48
N THR A 84 14.05 -1.29 18.56
CA THR A 84 14.04 0.09 18.08
C THR A 84 14.72 0.20 16.72
N TYR A 85 14.08 0.91 15.80
CA TYR A 85 14.69 1.39 14.56
C TYR A 85 14.86 2.91 14.63
N THR A 86 16.08 3.38 14.36
CA THR A 86 16.41 4.78 14.20
C THR A 86 16.78 5.01 12.74
N ALA A 87 16.05 5.90 12.06
CA ALA A 87 16.32 6.24 10.67
C ALA A 87 17.75 6.81 10.50
N PRO A 88 18.45 6.52 9.40
CA PRO A 88 19.74 7.11 9.12
C PRO A 88 19.64 8.64 8.96
N VAL A 89 20.66 9.34 9.46
CA VAL A 89 20.80 10.80 9.32
C VAL A 89 21.66 11.15 8.11
N SER A 90 21.56 12.40 7.64
CA SER A 90 22.36 12.94 6.53
C SER A 90 22.18 12.23 5.18
N LEU A 91 20.95 11.79 4.90
CA LEU A 91 20.59 11.20 3.62
C LEU A 91 20.55 12.27 2.52
N THR A 92 21.25 12.01 1.41
CA THR A 92 21.24 12.88 0.23
C THR A 92 20.13 12.54 -0.77
N SER A 93 19.44 11.41 -0.56
CA SER A 93 18.30 10.96 -1.35
C SER A 93 17.29 10.22 -0.48
N HIS A 94 16.06 10.09 -0.98
CA HIS A 94 15.04 9.22 -0.40
C HIS A 94 15.45 7.75 -0.52
N LEU A 95 15.21 6.96 0.53
CA LEU A 95 15.39 5.50 0.53
C LEU A 95 14.02 4.84 0.52
N THR A 96 13.79 3.88 -0.38
CA THR A 96 12.59 3.03 -0.41
C THR A 96 12.93 1.59 -0.10
N HIS A 97 11.92 0.78 0.24
CA HIS A 97 12.08 -0.63 0.63
C HIS A 97 13.09 -0.83 1.76
N GLN A 98 13.23 0.16 2.65
CA GLN A 98 14.14 0.08 3.78
C GLN A 98 13.54 -0.84 4.84
N GLN A 99 14.24 -1.91 5.17
CA GLN A 99 13.84 -2.78 6.27
C GLN A 99 14.02 -2.03 7.60
N PHE A 100 12.92 -1.77 8.29
CA PHE A 100 12.93 -1.18 9.63
C PHE A 100 13.02 -2.25 10.71
N PHE A 101 12.41 -3.40 10.46
CA PHE A 101 12.34 -4.49 11.41
C PHE A 101 12.29 -5.85 10.71
N GLN A 102 12.86 -6.84 11.38
CA GLN A 102 12.72 -8.25 11.04
C GLN A 102 12.66 -9.02 12.36
N SER A 103 11.61 -9.81 12.55
CA SER A 103 11.49 -10.68 13.70
C SER A 103 12.56 -11.76 13.67
N ALA A 104 12.92 -12.30 14.84
CA ALA A 104 13.52 -13.61 14.91
C ALA A 104 12.56 -14.68 14.35
N LYS A 105 13.05 -15.91 14.17
CA LYS A 105 12.18 -17.04 13.83
C LYS A 105 11.17 -17.27 14.96
N LEU A 106 9.90 -17.20 14.63
CA LEU A 106 8.78 -17.43 15.53
C LEU A 106 8.36 -18.91 15.44
N GLN A 107 7.61 -19.36 16.44
CA GLN A 107 6.90 -20.63 16.33
C GLN A 107 5.84 -20.52 15.26
N ASP A 108 5.40 -21.65 14.70
CA ASP A 108 4.30 -21.61 13.74
C ASP A 108 2.99 -21.34 14.49
N GLY A 109 2.28 -20.27 14.14
CA GLY A 109 1.02 -19.91 14.78
C GLY A 109 0.60 -18.47 14.52
N GLN A 110 -0.46 -18.06 15.21
CA GLN A 110 -0.94 -16.68 15.18
C GLN A 110 -0.06 -15.77 16.05
N HIS A 111 0.31 -14.63 15.49
CA HIS A 111 1.14 -13.61 16.10
C HIS A 111 0.55 -12.22 15.90
N SER A 112 0.92 -11.29 16.78
CA SER A 112 0.55 -9.87 16.68
C SER A 112 1.79 -8.99 16.70
N LEU A 113 1.95 -8.16 15.68
CA LEU A 113 2.95 -7.11 15.61
C LEU A 113 2.32 -5.76 16.00
N LEU A 114 2.96 -5.06 16.93
CA LEU A 114 2.70 -3.66 17.27
C LEU A 114 3.88 -2.80 16.84
N ILE A 115 3.59 -1.81 15.99
CA ILE A 115 4.51 -0.75 15.58
C ILE A 115 4.14 0.52 16.33
N THR A 116 5.10 1.20 16.94
CA THR A 116 4.88 2.49 17.61
C THR A 116 5.87 3.53 17.11
N VAL A 117 5.37 4.70 16.72
CA VAL A 117 6.22 5.84 16.34
C VAL A 117 6.59 6.61 17.60
N THR A 118 7.87 6.56 17.99
CA THR A 118 8.35 7.15 19.25
C THR A 118 9.03 8.51 19.05
N GLN A 119 9.48 8.80 17.83
CA GLN A 119 9.98 10.12 17.44
C GLN A 119 9.66 10.37 15.97
N ALA A 120 8.90 11.43 15.68
CA ALA A 120 8.60 11.88 14.33
C ALA A 120 8.03 13.30 14.41
N ASP A 121 8.07 14.02 13.29
CA ASP A 121 7.33 15.27 13.08
C ASP A 121 6.95 15.43 11.60
N ASP A 122 6.35 16.55 11.21
CA ASP A 122 6.01 16.80 9.79
C ASP A 122 7.25 16.95 8.89
N SER A 123 8.42 17.19 9.49
CA SER A 123 9.68 17.36 8.81
C SER A 123 10.41 16.02 8.59
N ALA A 124 10.18 15.03 9.45
CA ALA A 124 10.71 13.68 9.40
C ALA A 124 9.61 12.71 9.86
N LYS A 125 8.71 12.38 8.93
CA LYS A 125 7.61 11.45 9.17
C LYS A 125 8.12 10.01 9.20
N TYR A 126 7.39 9.16 9.92
CA TYR A 126 7.43 7.72 9.69
C TYR A 126 6.65 7.39 8.42
N TRP A 127 7.16 6.50 7.57
CA TRP A 127 6.48 6.03 6.36
C TRP A 127 6.55 4.51 6.28
N LEU A 128 5.40 3.87 6.46
CA LEU A 128 5.20 2.44 6.20
C LEU A 128 4.86 2.22 4.72
N ASP A 129 5.48 1.23 4.09
CA ASP A 129 5.26 0.87 2.69
C ASP A 129 4.61 -0.52 2.60
N TYR A 130 5.22 -1.54 3.21
CA TYR A 130 4.61 -2.87 3.27
C TYR A 130 5.21 -3.72 4.39
N LEU A 131 4.49 -4.80 4.72
CA LEU A 131 4.97 -5.86 5.59
C LEU A 131 5.18 -7.13 4.77
N VAL A 132 6.10 -7.97 5.22
CA VAL A 132 6.33 -9.29 4.63
C VAL A 132 6.29 -10.31 5.74
N TYR A 133 5.49 -11.36 5.61
CA TYR A 133 5.50 -12.47 6.56
C TYR A 133 5.67 -13.81 5.85
N ILE A 134 6.18 -14.81 6.59
CA ILE A 134 6.28 -16.19 6.11
C ILE A 134 5.11 -16.96 6.71
N PRO A 135 4.12 -17.40 5.90
CA PRO A 135 3.00 -18.16 6.41
C PRO A 135 3.42 -19.47 7.06
N GLY A 136 2.57 -19.91 7.99
CA GLY A 136 2.70 -21.19 8.66
C GLY A 136 2.53 -22.37 7.72
N SER A 137 3.00 -23.54 8.15
CA SER A 137 2.64 -24.79 7.49
C SER A 137 1.22 -25.11 7.93
N SER A 138 0.23 -24.71 7.13
CA SER A 138 -1.18 -24.97 7.41
C SER A 138 -1.39 -26.46 7.72
N THR A 139 -1.61 -26.80 9.00
CA THR A 139 -2.39 -27.99 9.31
C THR A 139 -3.81 -27.61 8.95
N THR A 140 -4.20 -27.90 7.71
CA THR A 140 -5.60 -27.91 7.30
C THR A 140 -6.32 -28.90 8.21
N SER A 141 -6.89 -28.44 9.32
CA SER A 141 -7.91 -29.20 10.02
C SER A 141 -9.16 -29.18 9.14
N SER A 142 -9.16 -30.06 8.13
CA SER A 142 -10.38 -30.45 7.43
C SER A 142 -11.26 -31.18 8.45
N SER A 143 -12.14 -30.43 9.11
CA SER A 143 -13.28 -31.02 9.79
C SER A 143 -14.19 -31.60 8.71
N THR A 144 -14.02 -32.89 8.44
CA THR A 144 -14.99 -33.68 7.70
C THR A 144 -16.28 -33.77 8.53
N PRO A 145 -17.44 -33.35 8.01
CA PRO A 145 -18.71 -33.63 8.67
C PRO A 145 -19.05 -35.10 8.44
N SER A 146 -18.86 -35.94 9.47
CA SER A 146 -19.36 -37.30 9.50
C SER A 146 -20.89 -37.29 9.61
N SER A 147 -21.57 -37.58 8.51
CA SER A 147 -23.02 -37.85 8.52
C SER A 147 -23.28 -39.31 8.95
N PRO A 148 -24.27 -39.58 9.82
CA PRO A 148 -24.58 -40.94 10.28
C PRO A 148 -25.36 -41.76 9.22
N PRO A 149 -25.26 -43.10 9.22
CA PRO A 149 -26.03 -43.95 8.30
C PRO A 149 -27.47 -44.13 8.81
N SER A 150 -28.45 -43.84 7.97
CA SER A 150 -29.85 -44.24 8.20
C SER A 150 -30.23 -45.42 7.31
N ALA A 151 -30.79 -46.43 7.95
CA ALA A 151 -31.23 -47.70 7.39
C ALA A 151 -32.30 -47.52 6.30
N SER A 152 -32.23 -48.33 5.25
CA SER A 152 -33.30 -48.49 4.26
C SER A 152 -34.06 -49.79 4.54
N LEU A 153 -35.38 -49.66 4.73
CA LEU A 153 -36.34 -50.75 4.75
C LEU A 153 -37.07 -50.78 3.40
N SER A 154 -37.20 -52.00 2.88
CA SER A 154 -37.85 -52.40 1.64
C SER A 154 -39.38 -52.49 1.77
N SER A 155 -40.13 -52.10 0.73
CA SER A 155 -41.40 -52.75 0.32
C SER A 155 -41.88 -52.27 -1.06
N ASP A 156 -41.73 -53.17 -2.03
CA ASP A 156 -42.64 -53.57 -3.12
C ASP A 156 -43.19 -52.65 -4.25
N PRO A 157 -43.51 -53.26 -5.43
CA PRO A 157 -43.73 -52.60 -6.73
C PRO A 157 -45.18 -52.69 -7.26
N ALA A 158 -45.55 -51.86 -8.25
CA ALA A 158 -46.65 -52.14 -9.17
C ALA A 158 -46.60 -51.34 -10.50
N ALA A 159 -46.45 -52.10 -11.59
CA ALA A 159 -46.80 -51.95 -13.02
C ALA A 159 -47.37 -50.64 -13.65
N SER A 160 -46.65 -50.13 -14.69
CA SER A 160 -46.98 -49.91 -16.13
C SER A 160 -48.39 -49.44 -16.63
N PRO A 161 -48.57 -49.02 -17.91
CA PRO A 161 -47.71 -48.30 -18.91
C PRO A 161 -48.48 -47.21 -19.74
N SER A 162 -47.81 -46.38 -20.56
CA SER A 162 -48.27 -45.93 -21.90
C SER A 162 -47.25 -44.99 -22.58
N LEU A 163 -46.59 -45.43 -23.67
CA LEU A 163 -46.84 -45.07 -25.09
C LEU A 163 -46.39 -43.66 -25.53
N SER A 164 -45.36 -43.65 -26.40
CA SER A 164 -44.86 -42.56 -27.27
C SER A 164 -45.90 -42.15 -28.34
N PRO A 165 -45.76 -41.02 -29.10
CA PRO A 165 -44.72 -40.81 -30.14
C PRO A 165 -44.15 -39.36 -30.18
N ASP A 166 -42.87 -39.16 -30.50
CA ASP A 166 -42.30 -38.72 -31.80
C ASP A 166 -42.95 -37.51 -32.49
N SER A 167 -42.17 -36.44 -32.66
CA SER A 167 -42.26 -35.50 -33.81
C SER A 167 -41.07 -34.50 -33.81
N SER A 168 -40.04 -34.84 -34.58
CA SER A 168 -39.41 -34.06 -35.67
C SER A 168 -39.24 -32.51 -35.61
N GLY A 169 -38.02 -32.07 -35.97
CA GLY A 169 -37.71 -30.83 -36.72
C GLY A 169 -37.32 -29.61 -35.86
N THR A 170 -36.32 -28.77 -36.16
CA THR A 170 -35.59 -28.50 -37.39
C THR A 170 -34.32 -27.70 -37.05
N SER A 171 -33.24 -28.00 -37.78
CA SER A 171 -31.95 -27.33 -37.78
C SER A 171 -31.98 -25.90 -38.35
N HIS A 172 -31.17 -25.00 -37.78
CA HIS A 172 -30.57 -23.86 -38.48
C HIS A 172 -29.15 -23.69 -37.89
N SER A 173 -28.06 -24.15 -38.53
CA SER A 173 -27.18 -23.39 -39.46
C SER A 173 -27.03 -21.91 -39.05
N GLY A 174 -25.88 -21.42 -38.56
CA GLY A 174 -24.55 -21.43 -39.16
C GLY A 174 -24.33 -20.13 -39.97
N VAL A 175 -23.10 -19.57 -39.96
CA VAL A 175 -22.57 -18.34 -40.65
C VAL A 175 -22.62 -17.07 -39.76
N SER A 176 -21.59 -16.23 -39.57
CA SER A 176 -20.18 -16.19 -39.98
C SER A 176 -19.41 -15.11 -39.20
N GLY A 177 -18.09 -15.28 -39.11
CA GLY A 177 -17.17 -14.31 -38.53
C GLY A 177 -16.94 -13.03 -39.34
N GLY A 178 -16.56 -11.98 -38.60
CA GLY A 178 -15.50 -11.03 -38.95
C GLY A 178 -15.87 -9.73 -39.67
N ILE A 179 -15.71 -8.58 -38.99
CA ILE A 179 -14.97 -7.39 -39.49
C ILE A 179 -14.29 -6.69 -38.29
N ILE A 180 -12.95 -6.69 -38.27
CA ILE A 180 -12.10 -5.70 -37.59
C ILE A 180 -11.68 -4.70 -38.68
N ALA A 181 -11.88 -3.39 -38.46
CA ALA A 181 -10.95 -2.31 -38.81
C ALA A 181 -11.67 -0.95 -38.92
N ALA A 182 -11.58 -0.12 -37.86
CA ALA A 182 -11.48 1.36 -37.93
C ALA A 182 -11.55 1.99 -36.52
N ALA A 183 -10.55 1.80 -35.64
CA ALA A 183 -10.56 2.45 -34.32
C ALA A 183 -9.18 2.76 -33.69
N VAL A 184 -8.08 2.75 -34.46
CA VAL A 184 -6.71 2.90 -33.88
C VAL A 184 -6.06 4.27 -34.14
N LEU A 185 -6.53 5.07 -35.10
CA LEU A 185 -5.89 6.36 -35.42
C LEU A 185 -6.34 7.55 -34.54
N VAL A 186 -7.53 7.47 -33.93
CA VAL A 186 -8.04 8.56 -33.07
C VAL A 186 -7.42 8.50 -31.67
N SER A 187 -7.14 7.31 -31.14
CA SER A 187 -6.60 7.13 -29.79
C SER A 187 -5.15 7.62 -29.66
N VAL A 188 -4.30 7.32 -30.64
CA VAL A 188 -2.88 7.75 -30.62
C VAL A 188 -2.77 9.28 -30.70
N SER A 189 -3.63 9.92 -31.48
CA SER A 189 -3.68 11.39 -31.61
C SER A 189 -4.10 12.06 -30.30
N ALA A 190 -5.09 11.50 -29.59
CA ALA A 190 -5.53 12.01 -28.29
C ALA A 190 -4.44 11.84 -27.21
N ILE A 191 -3.74 10.70 -27.19
CA ILE A 191 -2.65 10.45 -26.24
C ILE A 191 -1.48 11.41 -26.51
N LEU A 192 -1.13 11.65 -27.78
CA LEU A 192 -0.07 12.59 -28.13
C LEU A 192 -0.41 14.02 -27.70
N LEU A 193 -1.66 14.47 -27.90
CA LEU A 193 -2.13 15.78 -27.46
C LEU A 193 -2.15 15.92 -25.93
N LEU A 194 -2.57 14.88 -25.20
CA LEU A 194 -2.51 14.86 -23.74
C LEU A 194 -1.08 14.89 -23.23
N PHE A 195 -0.16 14.15 -23.87
CA PHE A 195 1.25 14.14 -23.49
C PHE A 195 1.92 15.51 -23.72
N VAL A 196 1.70 16.13 -24.88
CA VAL A 196 2.25 17.45 -25.21
C VAL A 196 1.67 18.53 -24.29
N SER A 197 0.36 18.49 -24.00
CA SER A 197 -0.27 19.45 -23.07
C SER A 197 0.24 19.29 -21.64
N ALA A 198 0.45 18.06 -21.17
CA ALA A 198 1.05 17.78 -19.86
C ALA A 198 2.49 18.30 -19.76
N LEU A 199 3.32 18.10 -20.78
CA LEU A 199 4.69 18.64 -20.83
C LEU A 199 4.68 20.18 -20.84
N TRP A 200 3.76 20.79 -21.58
CA TRP A 200 3.62 22.25 -21.63
C TRP A 200 3.17 22.82 -20.28
N TRP A 201 2.24 22.16 -19.60
CA TRP A 201 1.80 22.52 -18.25
C TRP A 201 2.91 22.36 -17.20
N ARG A 202 3.69 21.28 -17.26
CA ARG A 202 4.86 21.10 -16.36
C ARG A 202 5.90 22.20 -16.56
N LYS A 203 6.20 22.55 -17.82
CA LYS A 203 7.15 23.62 -18.14
C LYS A 203 6.63 25.00 -17.72
N ARG A 204 5.33 25.25 -17.83
CA ARG A 204 4.70 26.51 -17.38
C ARG A 204 4.72 26.63 -15.86
N ARG A 205 4.42 25.55 -15.12
CA ARG A 205 4.51 25.55 -13.65
C ARG A 205 5.94 25.79 -13.14
N ALA A 206 6.95 25.26 -13.82
CA ALA A 206 8.35 25.54 -13.48
C ALA A 206 8.72 27.03 -13.63
N ARG A 207 8.15 27.73 -14.63
CA ARG A 207 8.37 29.17 -14.82
C ARG A 207 7.67 30.03 -13.77
N SER A 208 6.48 29.62 -13.31
CA SER A 208 5.77 30.31 -12.22
C SER A 208 6.52 30.24 -10.89
N GLN A 209 7.22 29.14 -10.61
CA GLN A 209 8.02 29.00 -9.38
C GLN A 209 9.30 29.85 -9.41
N ALA A 210 9.90 30.05 -10.58
CA ALA A 210 11.08 30.93 -10.72
C ALA A 210 10.74 32.42 -10.50
N LEU A 211 9.57 32.87 -10.95
CA LEU A 211 9.12 34.25 -10.73
C LEU A 211 8.72 34.51 -9.28
N ALA A 212 8.06 33.54 -8.62
CA ALA A 212 7.72 33.64 -7.20
C ALA A 212 8.98 33.72 -6.33
N ARG A 213 9.99 32.86 -6.59
CA ARG A 213 11.26 32.89 -5.85
C ARG A 213 12.01 34.21 -6.02
N GLY A 214 11.97 34.81 -7.21
CA GLY A 214 12.57 36.13 -7.45
C GLY A 214 11.88 37.26 -6.68
N GLN A 215 10.56 37.20 -6.49
CA GLN A 215 9.84 38.22 -5.71
C GLN A 215 10.14 38.12 -4.21
N PHE A 216 10.23 36.91 -3.64
CA PHE A 216 10.60 36.73 -2.23
C PHE A 216 12.04 37.16 -1.92
N GLU A 217 12.98 36.97 -2.85
CA GLU A 217 14.37 37.39 -2.69
C GLU A 217 14.49 38.93 -2.63
N VAL A 218 13.77 39.63 -3.51
CA VAL A 218 13.75 41.10 -3.55
C VAL A 218 13.09 41.70 -2.31
N GLU A 219 11.98 41.11 -1.84
CA GLU A 219 11.34 41.56 -0.59
C GLU A 219 12.22 41.31 0.65
N GLY A 220 12.94 40.20 0.69
CA GLY A 220 13.91 39.90 1.74
C GLY A 220 15.04 40.92 1.83
N GLU A 221 15.61 41.32 0.69
CA GLU A 221 16.64 42.37 0.61
C GLU A 221 16.13 43.73 1.08
N ILE A 222 14.90 44.12 0.71
CA ILE A 222 14.31 45.40 1.12
C ILE A 222 14.08 45.43 2.64
N GLN A 223 13.61 44.32 3.22
CA GLN A 223 13.42 44.20 4.67
C GLN A 223 14.75 44.24 5.43
N ALA A 224 15.79 43.55 4.94
CA ALA A 224 17.11 43.56 5.54
C ALA A 224 17.73 44.98 5.54
N ARG A 225 17.59 45.71 4.43
CA ARG A 225 18.08 47.09 4.32
C ARG A 225 17.29 48.07 5.20
N SER A 226 15.98 47.89 5.32
CA SER A 226 15.12 48.65 6.25
C SER A 226 15.51 48.42 7.72
N TRP A 227 15.86 47.18 8.07
CA TRP A 227 16.29 46.83 9.43
C TRP A 227 17.65 47.45 9.78
N LEU A 228 18.62 47.40 8.86
CA LEU A 228 19.94 48.03 9.04
C LEU A 228 19.83 49.55 9.22
N PHE A 229 18.92 50.20 8.49
CA PHE A 229 18.70 51.65 8.62
C PHE A 229 18.13 52.05 9.98
N ARG A 230 17.37 51.17 10.65
CA ARG A 230 16.79 51.41 11.98
C ARG A 230 17.78 51.21 13.14
N GLN A 231 18.94 50.58 12.90
CA GLN A 231 20.00 50.45 13.92
C GLN A 231 21.03 51.59 13.89
N LEU A 232 20.99 52.43 12.86
CA LEU A 232 21.96 53.51 12.64
C LEU A 232 21.45 54.91 13.04
N ILE A 233 20.25 54.99 13.63
CA ILE A 233 19.63 56.20 14.21
C ILE A 233 19.33 55.90 15.66
#